data_AF-A0A5D6YC55-F1
#
_entry.id   AF-A0A5D6YC55-F1
#
_cell.length_a   1.000
_cell.length_b   1.000
_cell.length_c   1.000
_cell.angle_alpha   90.00
_cell.angle_beta   90.00
_cell.angle_gamma   90.00
#
_symmetry.space_group_name_H-M   'P 1'
#
loop_
_entity.id
_entity.type
_entity.pdbx_description
1 polymer ?
#
loop_
_entity_poly.entity_id
_entity_poly.type
_entity_poly.pdbx_seq_one_letter_code
_entity_poly.pdbx_strand_id
1 'polypeptide(L)'
;MMERKSAKPASLRFGALLRASSSSVSSSSGPPGQAAPPVAAADALGDLDVAAMSPLCRQLLETKKRMLSALAAESSAGARSDDEDLLASDKPVKATPAGPPESALSPDAILQRKAQRRREQVRAASRRCRDRQRKETEDLRKKVFQLEEFIAHTIKSYEWELRQQQQQVEALARENARLAQRVNSPAVALADLHHRASSSSSVSPAGVDSAVFSVKTEAIAPFPRTTTPPSPPAPPAQHPSPVTGGSARGNAIRDQWRAYDDVDHMCVKVEETKRILSKILVPPAHPEIMQKAFGWEFTFWLEGPRYFAKSSKFFPGVRGYDIAQRMHRIEPAKYIETFPEVYAKKVLKVFHDNLKIVETVKVLPGKQPLGSVTVQFVSHDEEYAGNRCFFANRSVALPESSTFGNHDECNGYAFEDTTRIANDGRAVEGCLVQGVGGYDSMGRQPEVLMAELAKIFSSVVLRWESLFVNDYITEDDTGLADIEFDFEA
;
A
#
# COMPACT_ATOMS: atom_id res chain seq x y z
N MET A 1 41.12 50.88 -6.87
CA MET A 1 41.82 50.26 -8.02
C MET A 1 42.56 49.04 -7.49
N MET A 2 41.97 47.85 -7.63
CA MET A 2 42.54 46.56 -7.21
C MET A 2 42.09 45.48 -8.20
N GLU A 3 42.85 44.39 -8.30
CA GLU A 3 42.81 43.50 -9.46
C GLU A 3 41.87 42.29 -9.37
N ARG A 4 41.65 41.71 -10.55
CA ARG A 4 40.86 40.51 -10.83
C ARG A 4 41.41 39.28 -10.10
N LYS A 5 40.51 38.32 -9.84
CA LYS A 5 40.70 36.95 -10.36
C LYS A 5 39.34 36.31 -10.66
N SER A 6 39.19 35.85 -11.90
CA SER A 6 38.01 35.13 -12.39
C SER A 6 38.42 33.69 -12.64
N ALA A 7 37.68 32.73 -12.09
CA ALA A 7 37.85 31.32 -12.39
C ALA A 7 36.94 30.93 -13.56
N LYS A 8 37.47 30.17 -14.53
CA LYS A 8 36.67 29.55 -15.60
C LYS A 8 36.26 28.14 -15.19
N PRO A 9 35.07 27.65 -15.57
CA PRO A 9 34.71 26.25 -15.40
C PRO A 9 35.56 25.35 -16.31
N ALA A 10 35.90 24.16 -15.84
CA ALA A 10 36.57 23.15 -16.64
C ALA A 10 35.58 22.48 -17.60
N SER A 11 35.98 22.27 -18.85
CA SER A 11 35.24 21.47 -19.82
C SER A 11 35.94 20.12 -19.99
N LEU A 12 35.20 19.02 -19.80
CA LEU A 12 35.65 17.68 -20.13
C LEU A 12 34.80 17.13 -21.26
N ARG A 13 35.46 16.68 -22.33
CA ARG A 13 34.87 16.02 -23.50
C ARG A 13 35.43 14.59 -23.59
N PHE A 14 34.56 13.61 -23.40
CA PHE A 14 34.68 12.27 -23.97
C PHE A 14 33.26 11.81 -24.31
N GLY A 15 33.01 11.02 -25.34
CA GLY A 15 33.94 10.43 -26.31
C GLY A 15 33.31 9.19 -26.93
N ALA A 16 32.41 9.37 -27.89
CA ALA A 16 31.60 8.28 -28.42
C ALA A 16 32.44 7.23 -29.16
N LEU A 17 32.21 5.96 -28.85
CA LEU A 17 32.78 4.81 -29.58
C LEU A 17 31.68 3.79 -29.87
N LEU A 18 31.17 3.83 -31.10
CA LEU A 18 30.33 2.78 -31.65
C LEU A 18 31.18 1.51 -31.86
N ARG A 19 30.64 0.34 -31.52
CA ARG A 19 31.18 -0.93 -31.99
C ARG A 19 30.06 -1.83 -32.48
N ALA A 20 29.98 -2.00 -33.80
CA ALA A 20 29.10 -2.98 -34.42
C ALA A 20 29.67 -4.40 -34.23
N SER A 21 28.78 -5.36 -34.03
CA SER A 21 29.09 -6.80 -34.07
C SER A 21 28.05 -7.49 -34.95
N SER A 22 28.42 -7.74 -36.20
CA SER A 22 27.59 -8.45 -37.18
C SER A 22 27.86 -9.95 -37.16
N SER A 23 26.82 -10.76 -37.00
CA SER A 23 26.89 -12.22 -37.23
C SER A 23 25.60 -12.72 -37.86
N SER A 24 25.63 -12.99 -39.16
CA SER A 24 24.50 -13.49 -39.95
C SER A 24 24.65 -14.99 -40.23
N VAL A 25 23.67 -15.80 -39.80
CA VAL A 25 23.53 -17.20 -40.25
C VAL A 25 22.05 -17.53 -40.51
N SER A 26 21.73 -17.79 -41.78
CA SER A 26 20.51 -18.41 -42.30
C SER A 26 20.56 -19.95 -42.12
N SER A 27 19.47 -20.74 -42.05
CA SER A 27 18.00 -20.52 -42.04
C SER A 27 17.33 -21.81 -41.43
N SER A 28 16.09 -22.29 -41.59
CA SER A 28 15.07 -22.23 -42.67
C SER A 28 13.67 -22.70 -42.21
N SER A 29 12.71 -22.74 -43.15
CA SER A 29 11.53 -23.64 -43.23
C SER A 29 10.40 -23.61 -42.17
N GLY A 30 9.22 -23.14 -42.59
CA GLY A 30 7.98 -23.93 -42.52
C GLY A 30 6.94 -23.62 -41.42
N PRO A 31 5.87 -22.86 -41.73
CA PRO A 31 4.60 -22.88 -40.98
C PRO A 31 3.72 -24.06 -41.45
N PRO A 32 2.79 -24.58 -40.61
CA PRO A 32 1.42 -24.05 -40.63
C PRO A 32 0.70 -24.08 -39.26
N GLY A 33 -0.52 -23.53 -39.22
CA GLY A 33 -1.51 -23.85 -38.18
C GLY A 33 -1.89 -22.69 -37.25
N GLN A 34 -2.80 -21.82 -37.69
CA GLN A 34 -3.63 -21.05 -36.75
C GLN A 34 -4.75 -21.95 -36.22
N ALA A 35 -4.87 -22.05 -34.89
CA ALA A 35 -6.03 -22.61 -34.21
C ALA A 35 -6.44 -21.62 -33.11
N ALA A 36 -7.70 -21.18 -33.11
CA ALA A 36 -8.22 -20.27 -32.10
C ALA A 36 -8.64 -21.04 -30.83
N PRO A 37 -8.31 -20.57 -29.62
CA PRO A 37 -8.89 -21.09 -28.39
C PRO A 37 -10.36 -20.63 -28.25
N PRO A 38 -11.23 -21.43 -27.61
CA PRO A 38 -12.66 -21.12 -27.50
C PRO A 38 -12.98 -20.11 -26.39
N VAL A 39 -14.07 -19.35 -26.58
CA VAL A 39 -14.67 -18.49 -25.54
C VAL A 39 -15.54 -19.38 -24.62
N ALA A 40 -15.00 -19.79 -23.47
CA ALA A 40 -15.72 -20.63 -22.50
C ALA A 40 -15.13 -20.51 -21.08
N ALA A 41 -15.27 -19.35 -20.43
CA ALA A 41 -14.82 -19.12 -19.04
C ALA A 41 -15.64 -18.02 -18.34
N ALA A 42 -16.91 -18.30 -18.02
CA ALA A 42 -17.82 -17.33 -17.39
C ALA A 42 -18.49 -17.81 -16.08
N ASP A 43 -18.60 -19.13 -15.84
CA ASP A 43 -19.36 -19.71 -14.71
C ASP A 43 -18.50 -20.22 -13.54
N ALA A 44 -17.19 -19.95 -13.52
CA ALA A 44 -16.22 -20.57 -12.61
C ALA A 44 -16.09 -19.90 -11.21
N LEU A 45 -17.14 -19.21 -10.73
CA LEU A 45 -17.16 -18.54 -9.41
C LEU A 45 -18.25 -19.07 -8.45
N GLY A 46 -19.04 -20.04 -8.88
CA GLY A 46 -20.17 -20.58 -8.14
C GLY A 46 -19.87 -21.76 -7.20
N ASP A 47 -18.88 -21.65 -6.29
CA ASP A 47 -18.80 -22.54 -5.10
C ASP A 47 -17.87 -22.04 -3.97
N LEU A 48 -17.85 -20.72 -3.71
CA LEU A 48 -17.32 -20.20 -2.44
C LEU A 48 -18.33 -20.44 -1.33
N ASP A 49 -17.99 -21.23 -0.30
CA ASP A 49 -18.91 -21.55 0.79
C ASP A 49 -19.23 -20.32 1.67
N VAL A 50 -20.32 -19.65 1.31
CA VAL A 50 -20.90 -18.53 2.05
C VAL A 50 -21.34 -18.94 3.47
N ALA A 51 -21.57 -20.23 3.74
CA ALA A 51 -21.89 -20.73 5.07
C ALA A 51 -20.67 -20.83 6.01
N ALA A 52 -19.44 -20.92 5.47
CA ALA A 52 -18.20 -20.92 6.25
C ALA A 52 -17.73 -19.50 6.65
N MET A 53 -18.08 -18.46 5.88
CA MET A 53 -17.72 -17.08 6.20
C MET A 53 -18.35 -16.58 7.51
N SER A 54 -17.67 -15.68 8.23
CA SER A 54 -18.26 -15.03 9.41
C SER A 54 -19.55 -14.27 9.03
N PRO A 55 -20.54 -14.13 9.94
CA PRO A 55 -21.76 -13.36 9.67
C PRO A 55 -21.46 -11.92 9.24
N LEU A 56 -20.37 -11.33 9.78
CA LEU A 56 -19.88 -10.01 9.41
C LEU A 56 -19.44 -9.94 7.94
N CYS A 57 -18.64 -10.91 7.45
CA CYS A 57 -18.24 -10.94 6.04
C CYS A 57 -19.45 -11.12 5.11
N ARG A 58 -20.42 -11.97 5.49
CA ARG A 58 -21.68 -12.12 4.72
C ARG A 58 -22.47 -10.82 4.68
N GLN A 59 -22.65 -10.15 5.81
CA GLN A 59 -23.40 -8.90 5.89
C GLN A 59 -22.69 -7.75 5.16
N LEU A 60 -21.36 -7.68 5.19
CA LEU A 60 -20.58 -6.73 4.39
C LEU A 60 -20.70 -7.00 2.89
N LEU A 61 -20.66 -8.26 2.46
CA LEU A 61 -20.86 -8.64 1.06
C LEU A 61 -22.29 -8.39 0.59
N GLU A 62 -23.30 -8.63 1.42
CA GLU A 62 -24.69 -8.26 1.13
C GLU A 62 -24.87 -6.74 1.05
N THR A 63 -24.33 -5.96 1.98
CA THR A 63 -24.43 -4.49 1.90
C THR A 63 -23.67 -3.96 0.69
N LYS A 64 -22.45 -4.48 0.38
CA LYS A 64 -21.75 -4.18 -0.88
C LYS A 64 -22.68 -4.46 -2.06
N LYS A 65 -23.27 -5.66 -2.15
CA LYS A 65 -24.17 -6.05 -3.24
C LYS A 65 -25.39 -5.12 -3.36
N ARG A 66 -26.02 -4.73 -2.26
CA ARG A 66 -27.16 -3.78 -2.25
C ARG A 66 -26.75 -2.38 -2.72
N MET A 67 -25.59 -1.87 -2.29
CA MET A 67 -25.04 -0.59 -2.76
C MET A 67 -24.71 -0.64 -4.26
N LEU A 68 -24.09 -1.73 -4.74
CA LEU A 68 -23.83 -1.94 -6.17
C LEU A 68 -25.12 -1.97 -6.99
N SER A 69 -26.16 -2.67 -6.52
CA SER A 69 -27.47 -2.70 -7.20
C SER A 69 -28.15 -1.33 -7.24
N ALA A 70 -27.95 -0.47 -6.23
CA ALA A 70 -28.45 0.90 -6.24
C ALA A 70 -27.70 1.77 -7.27
N LEU A 71 -26.37 1.72 -7.27
CA LEU A 71 -25.52 2.48 -8.20
C LEU A 71 -25.75 2.07 -9.67
N ALA A 72 -25.92 0.77 -9.94
CA ALA A 72 -26.26 0.27 -11.28
C ALA A 72 -27.65 0.75 -11.76
N ALA A 73 -28.63 0.82 -10.85
CA ALA A 73 -29.95 1.36 -11.16
C ALA A 73 -29.89 2.86 -11.50
N GLU A 74 -29.15 3.67 -10.74
CA GLU A 74 -29.00 5.11 -10.98
C GLU A 74 -28.24 5.41 -12.28
N SER A 75 -27.17 4.65 -12.59
CA SER A 75 -26.45 4.75 -13.87
C SER A 75 -27.38 4.50 -15.07
N SER A 76 -28.25 3.48 -14.99
CA SER A 76 -29.23 3.18 -16.06
C SER A 76 -30.27 4.29 -16.28
N ALA A 77 -30.52 5.14 -15.27
CA ALA A 77 -31.50 6.22 -15.31
C ALA A 77 -30.90 7.57 -15.74
N GLY A 78 -29.60 7.80 -15.50
CA GLY A 78 -28.91 9.06 -15.82
C GLY A 78 -28.46 9.22 -17.27
N ALA A 79 -28.32 8.13 -18.03
CA ALA A 79 -27.70 8.13 -19.36
C ALA A 79 -28.59 8.66 -20.53
N ARG A 80 -29.47 9.63 -20.28
CA ARG A 80 -30.31 10.28 -21.31
C ARG A 80 -30.57 11.76 -21.00
N SER A 81 -30.23 12.63 -21.98
CA SER A 81 -30.22 14.10 -21.88
C SER A 81 -29.08 14.62 -20.97
N ASP A 82 -28.27 15.63 -21.31
CA ASP A 82 -28.57 16.80 -22.17
C ASP A 82 -27.50 17.14 -23.26
N ASP A 83 -26.39 16.41 -23.41
CA ASP A 83 -25.26 16.84 -24.28
C ASP A 83 -25.51 16.85 -25.81
N GLU A 84 -26.65 16.33 -26.29
CA GLU A 84 -27.01 16.32 -27.72
C GLU A 84 -27.48 17.70 -28.26
N ASP A 85 -27.86 18.65 -27.40
CA ASP A 85 -28.49 19.92 -27.82
C ASP A 85 -27.50 21.01 -28.29
N LEU A 86 -26.24 20.63 -28.59
CA LEU A 86 -25.20 21.52 -29.13
C LEU A 86 -24.67 21.15 -30.52
N LEU A 87 -25.05 20.01 -31.11
CA LEU A 87 -24.63 19.61 -32.46
C LEU A 87 -25.79 19.40 -33.45
N ALA A 88 -27.02 19.14 -32.98
CA ALA A 88 -28.19 18.90 -33.84
C ALA A 88 -28.88 20.20 -34.34
N SER A 89 -28.18 21.02 -35.13
CA SER A 89 -28.85 22.12 -35.86
C SER A 89 -28.38 22.27 -37.32
N ASP A 90 -28.53 21.19 -38.08
CA ASP A 90 -28.61 21.19 -39.55
C ASP A 90 -29.85 21.95 -40.03
N LYS A 91 -29.87 23.26 -39.79
CA LYS A 91 -30.74 24.18 -40.52
C LYS A 91 -30.13 24.32 -41.91
N PRO A 92 -30.89 24.07 -43.00
CA PRO A 92 -30.36 24.18 -44.34
C PRO A 92 -29.75 25.57 -44.53
N VAL A 93 -28.62 25.63 -45.24
CA VAL A 93 -27.82 26.86 -45.43
C VAL A 93 -28.62 27.89 -46.21
N LYS A 94 -29.48 28.62 -45.49
CA LYS A 94 -30.28 29.73 -46.00
C LYS A 94 -29.31 30.88 -46.23
N ALA A 95 -28.77 30.90 -47.45
CA ALA A 95 -27.68 31.77 -47.90
C ALA A 95 -27.77 33.15 -47.23
N THR A 96 -26.81 33.41 -46.33
CA THR A 96 -26.72 34.70 -45.65
C THR A 96 -26.63 35.77 -46.73
N PRO A 97 -27.57 36.72 -46.81
CA PRO A 97 -27.49 37.79 -47.81
C PRO A 97 -26.15 38.50 -47.59
N ALA A 98 -25.39 38.67 -48.67
CA ALA A 98 -24.05 39.22 -48.59
C ALA A 98 -24.07 40.53 -47.80
N GLY A 99 -23.39 40.54 -46.65
CA GLY A 99 -23.30 41.74 -45.82
C GLY A 99 -22.77 42.89 -46.67
N PRO A 100 -23.32 44.12 -46.54
CA PRO A 100 -22.87 45.24 -47.34
C PRO A 100 -21.35 45.40 -47.19
N PRO A 101 -20.63 45.73 -48.28
CA PRO A 101 -19.16 45.66 -48.33
C PRO A 101 -18.52 46.46 -47.19
N GLU A 102 -17.38 45.99 -46.66
CA GLU A 102 -16.65 46.64 -45.56
C GLU A 102 -16.00 48.00 -45.92
N SER A 103 -16.43 48.62 -47.02
CA SER A 103 -16.14 50.01 -47.37
C SER A 103 -16.71 50.99 -46.35
N ALA A 104 -15.82 51.77 -45.71
CA ALA A 104 -16.12 52.95 -44.89
C ALA A 104 -16.76 52.76 -43.51
N LEU A 105 -16.51 51.64 -42.81
CA LEU A 105 -16.58 51.68 -41.33
C LEU A 105 -15.41 52.50 -40.76
N SER A 106 -15.71 53.52 -39.95
CA SER A 106 -14.69 54.33 -39.27
C SER A 106 -13.72 53.46 -38.44
N PRO A 107 -12.41 53.79 -38.38
CA PRO A 107 -11.44 53.09 -37.51
C PRO A 107 -11.92 52.95 -36.06
N ASP A 108 -12.61 53.96 -35.53
CA ASP A 108 -13.16 53.94 -34.17
C ASP A 108 -14.28 52.91 -34.00
N ALA A 109 -15.13 52.72 -35.01
CA ALA A 109 -16.16 51.69 -34.99
C ALA A 109 -15.55 50.28 -35.02
N ILE A 110 -14.44 50.09 -35.74
CA ILE A 110 -13.68 48.83 -35.76
C ILE A 110 -13.01 48.59 -34.39
N LEU A 111 -12.44 49.61 -33.76
CA LEU A 111 -11.88 49.55 -32.40
C LEU A 111 -12.96 49.22 -31.36
N GLN A 112 -14.11 49.89 -31.39
CA GLN A 112 -15.25 49.62 -30.51
C GLN A 112 -15.77 48.18 -30.70
N ARG A 113 -15.93 47.71 -31.95
CA ARG A 113 -16.37 46.32 -32.24
C ARG A 113 -15.35 45.28 -31.75
N LYS A 114 -14.05 45.54 -31.84
CA LYS A 114 -12.99 44.69 -31.25
C LYS A 114 -13.03 44.71 -29.71
N ALA A 115 -13.22 45.87 -29.10
CA ALA A 115 -13.35 46.01 -27.65
C ALA A 115 -14.60 45.30 -27.10
N GLN A 116 -15.73 45.38 -27.81
CA GLN A 116 -16.96 44.67 -27.45
C GLN A 116 -16.75 43.15 -27.50
N ARG A 117 -16.18 42.59 -28.58
CA ARG A 117 -15.89 41.15 -28.67
C ARG A 117 -14.98 40.68 -27.54
N ARG A 118 -13.95 41.45 -27.16
CA ARG A 118 -13.13 41.14 -25.98
C ARG A 118 -13.94 41.14 -24.67
N ARG A 119 -14.81 42.14 -24.46
CA ARG A 119 -15.72 42.18 -23.30
C ARG A 119 -16.71 41.00 -23.27
N GLU A 120 -17.07 40.44 -24.43
CA GLU A 120 -17.96 39.27 -24.54
C GLU A 120 -17.20 37.96 -24.26
N GLN A 121 -15.99 37.80 -24.83
CA GLN A 121 -15.10 36.68 -24.54
C GLN A 121 -14.75 36.58 -23.04
N VAL A 122 -14.40 37.70 -22.39
CA VAL A 122 -14.13 37.74 -20.94
C VAL A 122 -15.38 37.36 -20.13
N ARG A 123 -16.57 37.82 -20.52
CA ARG A 123 -17.84 37.42 -19.88
C ARG A 123 -18.18 35.94 -20.09
N ALA A 124 -17.82 35.36 -21.23
CA ALA A 124 -18.02 33.92 -21.50
C ALA A 124 -17.04 33.06 -20.67
N ALA A 125 -15.75 33.40 -20.64
CA ALA A 125 -14.75 32.72 -19.83
C ALA A 125 -15.07 32.81 -18.32
N SER A 126 -15.49 33.99 -17.85
CA SER A 126 -15.88 34.21 -16.45
C SER A 126 -17.16 33.47 -16.03
N ARG A 127 -18.01 33.05 -16.98
CA ARG A 127 -19.10 32.11 -16.71
C ARG A 127 -18.56 30.69 -16.60
N ARG A 128 -17.93 30.16 -17.66
CA ARG A 128 -17.34 28.81 -17.69
C ARG A 128 -16.48 28.48 -16.46
N CYS A 129 -15.67 29.42 -15.99
CA CYS A 129 -14.89 29.29 -14.75
C CYS A 129 -15.76 29.11 -13.49
N ARG A 130 -16.81 29.93 -13.31
CA ARG A 130 -17.76 29.81 -12.19
C ARG A 130 -18.63 28.55 -12.28
N ASP A 131 -19.01 28.16 -13.49
CA ASP A 131 -19.83 26.97 -13.73
C ASP A 131 -19.02 25.70 -13.45
N ARG A 132 -17.74 25.66 -13.85
CA ARG A 132 -16.79 24.60 -13.46
C ARG A 132 -16.58 24.55 -11.95
N GLN A 133 -16.28 25.70 -11.31
CA GLN A 133 -16.09 25.78 -9.85
C GLN A 133 -17.32 25.30 -9.06
N ARG A 134 -18.53 25.50 -9.60
CA ARG A 134 -19.78 24.94 -9.04
C ARG A 134 -19.84 23.42 -9.17
N LYS A 135 -19.53 22.86 -10.35
CA LYS A 135 -19.50 21.40 -10.55
C LYS A 135 -18.48 20.73 -9.63
N GLU A 136 -17.27 21.28 -9.53
CA GLU A 136 -16.21 20.84 -8.60
C GLU A 136 -16.69 20.90 -7.13
N THR A 137 -17.34 21.99 -6.71
CA THR A 137 -17.86 22.15 -5.35
C THR A 137 -19.00 21.17 -5.04
N GLU A 138 -19.84 20.82 -6.03
CA GLU A 138 -20.94 19.87 -5.86
C GLU A 138 -20.45 18.43 -5.84
N ASP A 139 -19.50 18.07 -6.70
CA ASP A 139 -18.82 16.77 -6.72
C ASP A 139 -18.08 16.51 -5.39
N LEU A 140 -17.31 17.49 -4.90
CA LEU A 140 -16.67 17.40 -3.58
C LEU A 140 -17.69 17.20 -2.44
N ARG A 141 -18.87 17.81 -2.52
CA ARG A 141 -19.95 17.58 -1.53
C ARG A 141 -20.52 16.16 -1.61
N LYS A 142 -20.72 15.64 -2.82
CA LYS A 142 -21.16 14.24 -3.05
C LYS A 142 -20.14 13.25 -2.49
N LYS A 143 -18.85 13.47 -2.77
CA LYS A 143 -17.73 12.65 -2.27
C LYS A 143 -17.59 12.73 -0.74
N VAL A 144 -17.75 13.91 -0.12
CA VAL A 144 -17.79 14.04 1.35
C VAL A 144 -18.97 13.29 1.95
N PHE A 145 -20.19 13.45 1.42
CA PHE A 145 -21.37 12.75 1.93
C PHE A 145 -21.23 11.22 1.85
N GLN A 146 -20.70 10.69 0.74
CA GLN A 146 -20.41 9.26 0.58
C GLN A 146 -19.35 8.76 1.58
N LEU A 147 -18.32 9.56 1.87
CA LEU A 147 -17.32 9.23 2.90
C LEU A 147 -17.92 9.25 4.30
N GLU A 148 -18.78 10.23 4.63
CA GLU A 148 -19.51 10.28 5.90
C GLU A 148 -20.42 9.06 6.09
N GLU A 149 -21.15 8.64 5.04
CA GLU A 149 -21.98 7.43 5.06
C GLU A 149 -21.13 6.15 5.22
N PHE A 150 -20.03 6.03 4.48
CA PHE A 150 -19.10 4.89 4.61
C PHE A 150 -18.47 4.79 6.01
N ILE A 151 -18.09 5.92 6.60
CA ILE A 151 -17.57 5.98 7.98
C ILE A 151 -18.68 5.59 8.97
N ALA A 152 -19.89 6.14 8.82
CA ALA A 152 -21.03 5.80 9.69
C ALA A 152 -21.44 4.32 9.59
N HIS A 153 -21.37 3.72 8.40
CA HIS A 153 -21.59 2.28 8.22
C HIS A 153 -20.49 1.44 8.86
N THR A 154 -19.21 1.80 8.63
CA THR A 154 -18.05 1.13 9.24
C THR A 154 -18.12 1.15 10.77
N ILE A 155 -18.47 2.29 11.37
CA ILE A 155 -18.63 2.42 12.83
C ILE A 155 -19.76 1.51 13.33
N LYS A 156 -20.95 1.54 12.72
CA LYS A 156 -22.08 0.67 13.11
C LYS A 156 -21.75 -0.81 13.01
N SER A 157 -21.00 -1.19 11.97
CA SER A 157 -20.51 -2.55 11.75
C SER A 157 -19.55 -2.99 12.87
N TYR A 158 -18.56 -2.15 13.19
CA TYR A 158 -17.62 -2.40 14.28
C TYR A 158 -18.30 -2.47 15.66
N GLU A 159 -19.25 -1.58 15.97
CA GLU A 159 -20.01 -1.66 17.22
C GLU A 159 -20.83 -2.97 17.31
N TRP A 160 -21.39 -3.45 16.21
CA TRP A 160 -22.14 -4.70 16.19
C TRP A 160 -21.23 -5.90 16.45
N GLU A 161 -20.05 -5.95 15.80
CA GLU A 161 -19.06 -6.98 16.07
C GLU A 161 -18.58 -6.93 17.52
N LEU A 162 -18.28 -5.75 18.06
CA LEU A 162 -17.86 -5.58 19.45
C LEU A 162 -18.92 -6.10 20.44
N ARG A 163 -20.21 -5.90 20.16
CA ARG A 163 -21.32 -6.48 20.94
C ARG A 163 -21.36 -8.01 20.83
N GLN A 164 -21.10 -8.58 19.65
CA GLN A 164 -21.01 -10.05 19.48
C GLN A 164 -19.82 -10.64 20.25
N GLN A 165 -18.64 -10.03 20.16
CA GLN A 165 -17.45 -10.46 20.91
C GLN A 165 -17.69 -10.38 22.44
N GLN A 166 -18.34 -9.32 22.92
CA GLN A 166 -18.75 -9.20 24.33
C GLN A 166 -19.71 -10.32 24.75
N GLN A 167 -20.75 -10.61 23.96
CA GLN A 167 -21.69 -11.70 24.24
C GLN A 167 -21.02 -13.08 24.27
N GLN A 168 -20.04 -13.32 23.39
CA GLN A 168 -19.25 -14.54 23.36
C GLN A 168 -18.35 -14.68 24.61
N VAL A 169 -17.68 -13.60 25.03
CA VAL A 169 -16.90 -13.57 26.28
C VAL A 169 -17.79 -13.81 27.50
N GLU A 170 -19.00 -13.24 27.55
CA GLU A 170 -19.96 -13.49 28.63
C GLU A 170 -20.53 -14.92 28.62
N ALA A 171 -20.65 -15.56 27.46
CA ALA A 171 -21.01 -16.98 27.36
C ALA A 171 -19.89 -17.87 27.91
N LEU A 172 -18.65 -17.66 27.46
CA LEU A 172 -17.47 -18.41 27.93
C LEU A 172 -17.20 -18.18 29.42
N ALA A 173 -17.42 -16.96 29.95
CA ALA A 173 -17.31 -16.68 31.37
C ALA A 173 -18.34 -17.47 32.22
N ARG A 174 -19.59 -17.58 31.74
CA ARG A 174 -20.63 -18.40 32.38
C ARG A 174 -20.32 -19.90 32.30
N GLU A 175 -19.77 -20.37 31.18
CA GLU A 175 -19.34 -21.77 31.08
C GLU A 175 -18.16 -22.08 32.02
N ASN A 176 -17.13 -21.24 32.05
CA ASN A 176 -16.02 -21.37 32.99
C ASN A 176 -16.48 -21.36 34.45
N ALA A 177 -17.47 -20.51 34.82
CA ALA A 177 -18.07 -20.54 36.14
C ALA A 177 -18.79 -21.87 36.44
N ARG A 178 -19.52 -22.44 35.46
CA ARG A 178 -20.17 -23.76 35.59
C ARG A 178 -19.15 -24.90 35.69
N LEU A 179 -18.05 -24.85 34.94
CA LEU A 179 -16.96 -25.83 35.02
C LEU A 179 -16.24 -25.75 36.37
N ALA A 180 -15.94 -24.55 36.86
CA ALA A 180 -15.37 -24.35 38.20
C ALA A 180 -16.31 -24.88 39.30
N GLN A 181 -17.63 -24.67 39.19
CA GLN A 181 -18.61 -25.27 40.09
C GLN A 181 -18.66 -26.80 40.03
N ARG A 182 -18.46 -27.41 38.86
CA ARG A 182 -18.37 -28.88 38.73
C ARG A 182 -17.11 -29.45 39.37
N VAL A 183 -15.96 -28.81 39.17
CA VAL A 183 -14.67 -29.22 39.75
C VAL A 183 -14.66 -29.04 41.27
N ASN A 184 -15.22 -27.93 41.77
CA ASN A 184 -15.29 -27.63 43.20
C ASN A 184 -16.50 -28.31 43.91
N SER A 185 -17.27 -29.14 43.21
CA SER A 185 -18.38 -29.90 43.82
C SER A 185 -17.85 -31.20 44.43
N PRO A 186 -17.93 -31.40 45.76
CA PRO A 186 -17.36 -32.58 46.42
C PRO A 186 -18.00 -33.91 45.99
N ALA A 187 -19.21 -33.86 45.42
CA ALA A 187 -19.90 -35.03 44.87
C ALA A 187 -19.17 -35.64 43.65
N VAL A 188 -18.51 -34.82 42.82
CA VAL A 188 -17.77 -35.30 41.65
C VAL A 188 -16.43 -35.92 42.09
N ALA A 189 -15.72 -35.26 43.01
CA ALA A 189 -14.47 -35.77 43.57
C ALA A 189 -14.63 -37.14 44.25
N LEU A 190 -15.76 -37.37 44.95
CA LEU A 190 -16.09 -38.67 45.54
C LEU A 190 -16.45 -39.74 44.50
N ALA A 191 -17.09 -39.37 43.39
CA ALA A 191 -17.43 -40.29 42.32
C ALA A 191 -16.18 -40.82 41.58
N ASP A 192 -15.23 -39.95 41.23
CA ASP A 192 -13.97 -40.35 40.59
C ASP A 192 -13.10 -41.20 41.54
N LEU A 193 -13.08 -40.89 42.84
CA LEU A 193 -12.41 -41.71 43.85
C LEU A 193 -13.00 -43.12 43.94
N HIS A 194 -14.34 -43.24 43.95
CA HIS A 194 -15.00 -44.55 43.91
C HIS A 194 -14.73 -45.32 42.62
N HIS A 195 -14.75 -44.65 41.47
CA HIS A 195 -14.52 -45.34 40.19
C HIS A 195 -13.08 -45.84 40.07
N ARG A 196 -12.09 -45.07 40.55
CA ARG A 196 -10.68 -45.45 40.56
C ARG A 196 -10.35 -46.55 41.58
N ALA A 197 -11.05 -46.59 42.72
CA ALA A 197 -10.94 -47.66 43.70
C ALA A 197 -11.47 -49.02 43.19
N SER A 198 -12.43 -49.01 42.27
CA SER A 198 -13.01 -50.23 41.68
C SER A 198 -12.25 -50.79 40.48
N SER A 199 -11.11 -50.20 40.07
CA SER A 199 -10.36 -50.60 38.86
C SER A 199 -8.92 -51.06 39.11
N SER A 200 -8.46 -51.16 40.36
CA SER A 200 -7.09 -51.59 40.69
C SER A 200 -6.94 -53.12 40.69
N SER A 201 -6.97 -53.74 39.51
CA SER A 201 -6.63 -55.16 39.33
C SER A 201 -5.48 -55.37 38.34
N SER A 202 -4.29 -55.64 38.90
CA SER A 202 -3.22 -56.48 38.32
C SER A 202 -2.88 -56.35 36.82
N VAL A 203 -2.17 -55.28 36.43
CA VAL A 203 -1.17 -55.36 35.34
C VAL A 203 0.07 -54.56 35.74
N SER A 204 1.24 -55.19 35.69
CA SER A 204 2.54 -54.54 35.89
C SER A 204 3.21 -54.25 34.53
N PRO A 205 3.57 -53.00 34.23
CA PRO A 205 4.57 -52.68 33.21
C PRO A 205 5.94 -52.42 33.84
N ALA A 206 7.01 -52.88 33.19
CA ALA A 206 8.38 -52.55 33.58
C ALA A 206 8.84 -51.23 32.94
N GLY A 207 9.68 -50.50 33.66
CA GLY A 207 10.61 -49.45 33.20
C GLY A 207 10.28 -48.66 31.93
N VAL A 208 9.67 -47.47 32.10
CA VAL A 208 9.89 -46.32 31.20
C VAL A 208 10.10 -45.07 32.06
N ASP A 209 11.27 -44.45 31.97
CA ASP A 209 11.55 -43.19 32.68
C ASP A 209 10.69 -42.06 32.10
N SER A 210 9.79 -41.52 32.92
CA SER A 210 9.01 -40.33 32.61
C SER A 210 9.42 -39.17 33.52
N ALA A 211 10.02 -38.13 32.93
CA ALA A 211 10.48 -36.97 33.66
C ALA A 211 9.30 -36.22 34.31
N VAL A 212 9.40 -35.98 35.62
CA VAL A 212 8.36 -35.29 36.40
C VAL A 212 8.39 -33.79 36.10
N PHE A 213 7.60 -33.35 35.13
CA PHE A 213 7.32 -31.93 34.91
C PHE A 213 6.44 -31.39 36.05
N SER A 214 7.08 -30.87 37.10
CA SER A 214 6.43 -30.19 38.22
C SER A 214 5.94 -28.81 37.79
N VAL A 215 4.74 -28.76 37.19
CA VAL A 215 4.04 -27.50 36.89
C VAL A 215 3.56 -26.90 38.21
N LYS A 216 4.29 -25.91 38.73
CA LYS A 216 3.81 -25.06 39.82
C LYS A 216 2.69 -24.15 39.29
N THR A 217 1.45 -24.46 39.66
CA THR A 217 0.30 -23.58 39.40
C THR A 217 0.37 -22.36 40.32
N GLU A 218 1.02 -21.29 39.88
CA GLU A 218 1.05 -20.02 40.60
C GLU A 218 -0.34 -19.36 40.54
N ALA A 219 -0.86 -18.97 41.71
CA ALA A 219 -2.25 -18.51 41.83
C ALA A 219 -2.41 -17.08 41.31
N ILE A 220 -2.90 -16.93 40.08
CA ILE A 220 -3.20 -15.63 39.48
C ILE A 220 -4.32 -14.95 40.28
N ALA A 221 -3.98 -13.86 40.97
CA ALA A 221 -4.95 -13.05 41.72
C ALA A 221 -5.94 -12.36 40.76
N PRO A 222 -7.22 -12.20 41.15
CA PRO A 222 -8.21 -11.54 40.31
C PRO A 222 -7.91 -10.05 40.16
N PHE A 223 -7.89 -9.56 38.92
CA PHE A 223 -7.70 -8.13 38.63
C PHE A 223 -8.85 -7.29 39.20
N PRO A 224 -8.56 -6.14 39.85
CA PRO A 224 -9.60 -5.22 40.28
C PRO A 224 -10.27 -4.57 39.07
N ARG A 225 -11.61 -4.51 39.08
CA ARG A 225 -12.40 -3.71 38.12
C ARG A 225 -12.26 -2.22 38.44
N THR A 226 -11.25 -1.56 37.88
CA THR A 226 -11.13 -0.10 37.96
C THR A 226 -11.99 0.55 36.88
N THR A 227 -12.92 1.41 37.29
CA THR A 227 -13.75 2.23 36.40
C THR A 227 -13.00 3.46 35.88
N THR A 228 -13.55 4.07 34.82
CA THR A 228 -13.06 5.30 34.15
C THR A 228 -11.79 5.09 33.28
N PRO A 229 -11.80 5.47 31.98
CA PRO A 229 -10.59 5.44 31.16
C PRO A 229 -9.63 6.56 31.57
N PRO A 230 -8.30 6.32 31.57
CA PRO A 230 -7.33 7.39 31.74
C PRO A 230 -7.31 8.31 30.51
N SER A 231 -7.07 9.60 30.73
CA SER A 231 -6.74 10.55 29.66
C SER A 231 -5.48 10.08 28.90
N PRO A 232 -5.33 10.42 27.61
CA PRO A 232 -4.11 10.08 26.86
C PRO A 232 -2.88 10.67 27.57
N PRO A 233 -1.76 9.91 27.66
CA PRO A 233 -0.56 10.41 28.30
C PRO A 233 -0.04 11.64 27.57
N ALA A 234 0.32 12.68 28.32
CA ALA A 234 1.01 13.83 27.77
C ALA A 234 2.33 13.38 27.08
N PRO A 235 2.76 14.05 25.99
CA PRO A 235 4.01 13.71 25.33
C PRO A 235 5.17 13.75 26.35
N PRO A 236 6.06 12.74 26.35
CA PRO A 236 7.07 12.60 27.40
C PRO A 236 7.99 13.83 27.43
N ALA A 237 8.03 14.48 28.60
CA ALA A 237 8.88 15.65 28.79
C ALA A 237 10.36 15.26 28.64
N GLN A 238 11.04 15.99 27.74
CA GLN A 238 12.49 16.18 27.58
C GLN A 238 13.44 15.07 28.07
N HIS A 239 14.22 14.54 27.12
CA HIS A 239 15.31 13.57 27.27
C HIS A 239 15.94 13.49 28.68
N PRO A 240 16.03 12.30 29.30
CA PRO A 240 16.86 12.13 30.49
C PRO A 240 18.32 12.42 30.14
N SER A 241 18.96 13.29 30.91
CA SER A 241 20.38 13.62 30.74
C SER A 241 21.26 12.37 30.83
N PRO A 242 22.35 12.27 30.04
CA PRO A 242 23.17 11.07 29.98
C PRO A 242 23.87 10.81 31.32
N VAL A 243 23.51 9.69 31.96
CA VAL A 243 24.19 9.23 33.19
C VAL A 243 25.60 8.77 32.83
N THR A 244 26.61 9.46 33.38
CA THR A 244 28.02 9.29 33.03
C THR A 244 28.64 8.00 33.60
N GLY A 245 28.21 6.83 33.10
CA GLY A 245 28.57 5.52 33.64
C GLY A 245 29.21 4.56 32.64
N GLY A 246 30.52 4.33 32.75
CA GLY A 246 31.19 3.12 32.25
C GLY A 246 31.63 3.09 30.79
N SER A 247 32.90 3.45 30.54
CA SER A 247 33.56 3.46 29.21
C SER A 247 33.37 2.17 28.38
N ALA A 248 33.32 1.00 29.03
CA ALA A 248 33.20 -0.30 28.36
C ALA A 248 31.97 -0.43 27.44
N ARG A 249 30.81 0.09 27.87
CA ARG A 249 29.56 -0.03 27.08
C ARG A 249 29.57 0.88 25.85
N GLY A 250 30.26 2.02 25.93
CA GLY A 250 30.47 2.92 24.79
C GLY A 250 31.35 2.30 23.70
N ASN A 251 32.39 1.55 24.08
CA ASN A 251 33.25 0.85 23.13
C ASN A 251 32.52 -0.30 22.43
N ALA A 252 31.78 -1.15 23.16
CA ALA A 252 31.01 -2.25 22.57
C ALA A 252 30.01 -1.75 21.50
N ILE A 253 29.27 -0.68 21.81
CA ILE A 253 28.37 -0.03 20.84
C ILE A 253 29.18 0.51 19.64
N ARG A 254 30.27 1.23 19.88
CA ARG A 254 31.11 1.83 18.82
C ARG A 254 31.72 0.79 17.88
N ASP A 255 32.18 -0.34 18.41
CA ASP A 255 32.76 -1.42 17.62
C ASP A 255 31.68 -2.19 16.84
N GLN A 256 30.44 -2.28 17.36
CA GLN A 256 29.29 -2.77 16.59
C GLN A 256 28.93 -1.84 15.42
N TRP A 257 29.06 -0.51 15.56
CA TRP A 257 28.86 0.42 14.43
C TRP A 257 29.90 0.25 13.30
N ARG A 258 31.09 -0.30 13.58
CA ARG A 258 32.10 -0.60 12.53
C ARG A 258 31.64 -1.66 11.53
N ALA A 259 30.73 -2.55 11.92
CA ALA A 259 30.12 -3.50 10.98
C ALA A 259 29.28 -2.79 9.91
N TYR A 260 28.90 -1.53 10.14
CA TYR A 260 28.31 -0.62 9.15
C TYR A 260 29.30 0.43 8.60
N ASP A 261 30.60 0.32 8.89
CA ASP A 261 31.65 1.09 8.21
C ASP A 261 32.15 0.39 6.93
N ASP A 262 31.91 -0.91 6.82
CA ASP A 262 32.16 -1.71 5.61
C ASP A 262 31.13 -1.42 4.51
N VAL A 263 31.54 -0.65 3.51
CA VAL A 263 30.72 -0.32 2.32
C VAL A 263 30.56 -1.55 1.42
N ASP A 264 31.58 -2.40 1.30
CA ASP A 264 31.55 -3.55 0.40
C ASP A 264 30.56 -4.61 0.91
N HIS A 265 30.48 -4.80 2.23
CA HIS A 265 29.45 -5.62 2.87
C HIS A 265 28.02 -5.07 2.63
N MET A 266 27.84 -3.75 2.64
CA MET A 266 26.56 -3.14 2.28
C MET A 266 26.23 -3.33 0.80
N CYS A 267 27.20 -3.21 -0.11
CA CYS A 267 27.01 -3.49 -1.54
C CYS A 267 26.62 -4.95 -1.79
N VAL A 268 27.24 -5.92 -1.10
CA VAL A 268 26.82 -7.32 -1.15
C VAL A 268 25.36 -7.49 -0.67
N LYS A 269 24.94 -6.75 0.37
CA LYS A 269 23.54 -6.75 0.84
C LYS A 269 22.56 -6.09 -0.13
N VAL A 270 22.97 -5.05 -0.86
CA VAL A 270 22.19 -4.45 -1.95
C VAL A 270 21.90 -5.48 -3.04
N GLU A 271 22.94 -6.19 -3.51
CA GLU A 271 22.80 -7.17 -4.59
C GLU A 271 22.10 -8.48 -4.15
N GLU A 272 22.27 -8.91 -2.90
CA GLU A 272 21.42 -9.95 -2.28
C GLU A 272 19.94 -9.53 -2.32
N THR A 273 19.64 -8.29 -1.92
CA THR A 273 18.27 -7.78 -1.85
C THR A 273 17.64 -7.65 -3.23
N LYS A 274 18.38 -7.14 -4.23
CA LYS A 274 17.91 -7.08 -5.63
C LYS A 274 17.46 -8.45 -6.12
N ARG A 275 18.29 -9.49 -5.97
CA ARG A 275 17.93 -10.87 -6.39
C ARG A 275 16.72 -11.43 -5.65
N ILE A 276 16.57 -11.15 -4.35
CA ILE A 276 15.38 -11.55 -3.58
C ILE A 276 14.13 -10.85 -4.12
N LEU A 277 14.18 -9.52 -4.31
CA LEU A 277 13.04 -8.76 -4.83
C LEU A 277 12.70 -9.18 -6.27
N SER A 278 13.69 -9.43 -7.13
CA SER A 278 13.48 -9.94 -8.49
C SER A 278 12.78 -11.31 -8.52
N LYS A 279 13.02 -12.21 -7.56
CA LYS A 279 12.20 -13.43 -7.38
C LYS A 279 10.75 -13.06 -7.07
N ILE A 280 10.52 -12.13 -6.12
CA ILE A 280 9.19 -11.73 -5.64
C ILE A 280 8.38 -10.94 -6.70
N LEU A 281 9.04 -10.29 -7.68
CA LEU A 281 8.34 -9.66 -8.80
C LEU A 281 7.54 -10.67 -9.67
N VAL A 282 7.89 -11.96 -9.61
CA VAL A 282 7.20 -13.07 -10.29
C VAL A 282 6.39 -13.86 -9.26
N PRO A 283 5.08 -13.56 -9.06
CA PRO A 283 4.23 -14.32 -8.14
C PRO A 283 3.99 -15.75 -8.65
N PRO A 284 3.55 -16.68 -7.79
CA PRO A 284 3.11 -18.00 -8.22
C PRO A 284 1.91 -17.93 -9.16
N ALA A 285 1.68 -18.98 -9.97
CA ALA A 285 0.59 -19.04 -10.93
C ALA A 285 -0.82 -19.00 -10.30
N HIS A 286 -0.94 -19.43 -9.04
CA HIS A 286 -2.17 -19.43 -8.25
C HIS A 286 -1.90 -18.82 -6.87
N PRO A 287 -1.91 -17.48 -6.76
CA PRO A 287 -1.76 -16.78 -5.48
C PRO A 287 -3.06 -16.83 -4.66
N GLU A 288 -2.93 -16.90 -3.35
CA GLU A 288 -4.02 -17.11 -2.40
C GLU A 288 -4.98 -15.92 -2.27
N ILE A 289 -4.50 -14.68 -2.52
CA ILE A 289 -5.35 -13.49 -2.58
C ILE A 289 -4.94 -12.63 -3.78
N MET A 290 -5.91 -12.30 -4.63
CA MET A 290 -5.82 -11.21 -5.62
C MET A 290 -6.89 -10.17 -5.34
N GLN A 291 -6.53 -8.89 -5.49
CA GLN A 291 -7.45 -7.77 -5.33
C GLN A 291 -7.09 -6.66 -6.31
N LYS A 292 -8.07 -5.89 -6.78
CA LYS A 292 -7.85 -4.60 -7.45
C LYS A 292 -8.53 -3.47 -6.68
N ALA A 293 -7.89 -2.30 -6.61
CA ALA A 293 -8.48 -1.08 -6.06
C ALA A 293 -7.69 0.16 -6.53
N PHE A 294 -8.38 1.24 -6.90
CA PHE A 294 -7.76 2.54 -7.24
C PHE A 294 -6.68 2.47 -8.36
N GLY A 295 -6.88 1.57 -9.32
CA GLY A 295 -5.92 1.29 -10.41
C GLY A 295 -4.70 0.46 -10.00
N TRP A 296 -4.59 0.04 -8.73
CA TRP A 296 -3.60 -0.92 -8.27
C TRP A 296 -4.13 -2.35 -8.35
N GLU A 297 -3.26 -3.26 -8.75
CA GLU A 297 -3.42 -4.70 -8.60
C GLU A 297 -2.59 -5.14 -7.38
N PHE A 298 -3.15 -6.03 -6.56
CA PHE A 298 -2.52 -6.58 -5.37
C PHE A 298 -2.55 -8.11 -5.44
N THR A 299 -1.45 -8.74 -5.03
CA THR A 299 -1.26 -10.19 -5.03
C THR A 299 -0.55 -10.60 -3.76
N PHE A 300 -1.12 -11.55 -3.02
CA PHE A 300 -0.53 -12.09 -1.79
C PHE A 300 -0.48 -13.62 -1.86
N TRP A 301 0.61 -14.20 -1.34
CA TRP A 301 0.84 -15.65 -1.33
C TRP A 301 1.77 -16.06 -0.19
N LEU A 302 1.84 -17.36 0.11
CA LEU A 302 2.69 -17.93 1.16
C LEU A 302 3.88 -18.72 0.58
N GLU A 303 5.01 -18.73 1.30
CA GLU A 303 6.14 -19.66 1.08
C GLU A 303 6.59 -20.18 2.45
N GLY A 304 5.88 -21.20 2.96
CA GLY A 304 6.09 -21.75 4.30
C GLY A 304 5.62 -20.80 5.41
N PRO A 305 6.45 -20.46 6.42
CA PRO A 305 6.05 -19.57 7.52
C PRO A 305 5.99 -18.09 7.14
N ARG A 306 6.24 -17.75 5.86
CA ARG A 306 6.32 -16.38 5.36
C ARG A 306 5.16 -16.08 4.41
N TYR A 307 4.67 -14.85 4.49
CA TYR A 307 3.76 -14.29 3.50
C TYR A 307 4.47 -13.25 2.65
N PHE A 308 3.99 -13.08 1.43
CA PHE A 308 4.54 -12.19 0.43
C PHE A 308 3.45 -11.27 -0.08
N ALA A 309 3.85 -10.07 -0.48
CA ALA A 309 2.97 -9.10 -1.12
C ALA A 309 3.65 -8.55 -2.37
N LYS A 310 2.89 -8.49 -3.46
CA LYS A 310 3.16 -7.69 -4.65
C LYS A 310 2.00 -6.71 -4.84
N SER A 311 2.31 -5.47 -5.15
CA SER A 311 1.35 -4.46 -5.62
C SER A 311 1.89 -3.83 -6.90
N SER A 312 1.02 -3.53 -7.88
CA SER A 312 1.46 -2.91 -9.14
C SER A 312 0.44 -1.95 -9.76
N LYS A 313 0.94 -0.83 -10.28
CA LYS A 313 0.19 0.19 -11.03
C LYS A 313 1.11 0.88 -12.04
N PHE A 314 0.56 1.25 -13.20
CA PHE A 314 1.27 2.03 -14.21
C PHE A 314 0.94 3.51 -14.09
N PHE A 315 1.95 4.37 -14.17
CA PHE A 315 1.85 5.82 -14.08
C PHE A 315 2.38 6.46 -15.37
N PRO A 316 1.50 7.03 -16.22
CA PRO A 316 1.93 7.66 -17.47
C PRO A 316 2.74 8.93 -17.22
N GLY A 317 3.69 9.24 -18.10
CA GLY A 317 4.52 10.45 -18.04
C GLY A 317 5.58 10.50 -16.94
N VAL A 318 5.51 9.63 -15.92
CA VAL A 318 6.46 9.59 -14.80
C VAL A 318 7.57 8.56 -15.05
N ARG A 319 8.82 8.91 -14.76
CA ARG A 319 9.96 7.97 -14.83
C ARG A 319 10.24 7.33 -13.47
N GLY A 320 10.52 6.04 -13.47
CA GLY A 320 10.74 5.22 -12.29
C GLY A 320 11.90 5.68 -11.41
N TYR A 321 13.02 6.06 -12.02
CA TYR A 321 14.20 6.52 -11.28
C TYR A 321 13.93 7.81 -10.49
N ASP A 322 13.07 8.69 -11.00
CA ASP A 322 12.75 9.95 -10.33
C ASP A 322 11.86 9.70 -9.09
N ILE A 323 10.91 8.74 -9.18
CA ILE A 323 10.12 8.27 -8.03
C ILE A 323 11.05 7.58 -7.00
N ALA A 324 11.95 6.69 -7.45
CA ALA A 324 12.90 5.99 -6.58
C ALA A 324 13.82 6.97 -5.82
N GLN A 325 14.33 8.00 -6.51
CA GLN A 325 15.11 9.07 -5.89
C GLN A 325 14.28 9.91 -4.91
N ARG A 326 13.03 10.23 -5.22
CA ARG A 326 12.11 10.92 -4.29
C ARG A 326 11.81 10.08 -3.04
N MET A 327 11.62 8.76 -3.20
CA MET A 327 11.50 7.82 -2.08
C MET A 327 12.75 7.78 -1.21
N HIS A 328 13.95 7.79 -1.82
CA HIS A 328 15.20 7.79 -1.08
C HIS A 328 15.48 9.12 -0.37
N ARG A 329 15.12 10.25 -0.97
CA ARG A 329 15.43 11.59 -0.44
C ARG A 329 14.38 12.12 0.54
N ILE A 330 13.32 11.36 0.82
CA ILE A 330 12.22 11.81 1.69
C ILE A 330 12.69 12.17 3.10
N GLU A 331 12.26 13.34 3.58
CA GLU A 331 12.52 13.77 4.95
C GLU A 331 11.76 12.88 5.94
N PRO A 332 12.39 12.44 7.05
CA PRO A 332 11.73 11.58 8.02
C PRO A 332 10.45 12.17 8.62
N ALA A 333 10.37 13.50 8.79
CA ALA A 333 9.19 14.19 9.30
C ALA A 333 7.96 14.01 8.39
N LYS A 334 8.08 14.35 7.08
CA LYS A 334 7.00 14.17 6.10
C LYS A 334 6.60 12.70 5.92
N TYR A 335 7.54 11.77 6.11
CA TYR A 335 7.25 10.34 6.11
C TYR A 335 6.42 9.91 7.35
N ILE A 336 6.77 10.39 8.55
CA ILE A 336 6.01 10.13 9.80
C ILE A 336 4.59 10.73 9.70
N GLU A 337 4.47 11.95 9.18
CA GLU A 337 3.17 12.62 8.95
C GLU A 337 2.26 11.80 8.01
N THR A 338 2.83 11.13 7.01
CA THR A 338 2.08 10.34 6.03
C THR A 338 1.73 8.93 6.50
N PHE A 339 2.58 8.31 7.34
CA PHE A 339 2.43 6.93 7.79
C PHE A 339 2.26 6.90 9.32
N PRO A 340 1.03 7.04 9.85
CA PRO A 340 0.78 7.10 11.30
C PRO A 340 1.21 5.84 12.07
N GLU A 341 1.42 4.73 11.38
CA GLU A 341 2.04 3.51 11.93
C GLU A 341 3.56 3.66 12.21
N VAL A 342 4.20 4.76 11.80
CA VAL A 342 5.63 5.04 11.95
C VAL A 342 5.85 6.11 13.03
N TYR A 343 6.12 5.67 14.25
CA TYR A 343 6.32 6.54 15.41
C TYR A 343 7.63 7.34 15.36
N ALA A 344 8.69 6.76 14.80
CA ALA A 344 9.96 7.46 14.60
C ALA A 344 10.69 6.95 13.36
N LYS A 345 11.46 7.82 12.71
CA LYS A 345 12.33 7.49 11.59
C LYS A 345 13.56 8.39 11.61
N LYS A 346 14.74 7.82 11.43
CA LYS A 346 16.02 8.53 11.60
C LYS A 346 17.06 7.98 10.63
N VAL A 347 17.71 8.86 9.88
CA VAL A 347 18.93 8.49 9.13
C VAL A 347 20.07 8.39 10.14
N LEU A 348 20.67 7.20 10.23
CA LEU A 348 21.78 6.92 11.15
C LEU A 348 23.13 7.21 10.50
N LYS A 349 23.26 6.89 9.21
CA LYS A 349 24.47 7.08 8.41
C LYS A 349 24.10 7.22 6.94
N VAL A 350 24.85 8.02 6.17
CA VAL A 350 24.81 8.05 4.70
C VAL A 350 26.18 7.59 4.19
N PHE A 351 26.21 6.74 3.17
CA PHE A 351 27.44 6.35 2.48
C PHE A 351 27.62 7.18 1.19
N HIS A 352 26.55 7.30 0.40
CA HIS A 352 26.45 8.17 -0.78
C HIS A 352 24.97 8.44 -1.09
N ASP A 353 24.68 9.29 -2.09
CA ASP A 353 23.34 9.76 -2.50
C ASP A 353 22.25 8.69 -2.68
N ASN A 354 22.67 7.43 -2.87
CA ASN A 354 21.81 6.29 -3.17
C ASN A 354 21.90 5.17 -2.11
N LEU A 355 22.64 5.34 -1.01
CA LEU A 355 22.86 4.30 0.00
C LEU A 355 23.04 4.90 1.40
N LYS A 356 22.15 4.53 2.33
CA LYS A 356 22.14 5.03 3.71
C LYS A 356 21.53 4.01 4.67
N ILE A 357 21.75 4.20 5.97
CA ILE A 357 21.16 3.38 7.02
C ILE A 357 20.09 4.17 7.75
N VAL A 358 18.92 3.55 7.92
CA VAL A 358 17.72 4.19 8.48
C VAL A 358 17.17 3.33 9.62
N GLU A 359 17.06 3.93 10.79
CA GLU A 359 16.27 3.42 11.92
C GLU A 359 14.81 3.81 11.70
N THR A 360 13.89 2.85 11.80
CA THR A 360 12.45 3.07 11.73
C THR A 360 11.77 2.34 12.89
N VAL A 361 11.02 3.07 13.71
CA VAL A 361 10.22 2.51 14.81
C VAL A 361 8.75 2.58 14.41
N LYS A 362 8.10 1.42 14.38
CA LYS A 362 6.69 1.24 14.01
C LYS A 362 5.85 0.91 15.24
N VAL A 363 4.66 1.48 15.34
CA VAL A 363 3.70 1.21 16.42
C VAL A 363 2.36 0.88 15.78
N LEU A 364 2.04 -0.42 15.76
CA LEU A 364 0.74 -0.90 15.30
C LEU A 364 -0.29 -0.87 16.46
N PRO A 365 -1.58 -0.57 16.21
CA PRO A 365 -2.60 -0.52 17.25
C PRO A 365 -2.64 -1.80 18.11
N GLY A 366 -2.54 -1.61 19.43
CA GLY A 366 -2.54 -2.71 20.40
C GLY A 366 -1.31 -3.64 20.32
N LYS A 367 -0.17 -3.18 19.78
CA LYS A 367 1.11 -3.90 19.75
C LYS A 367 2.22 -3.07 20.39
N GLN A 368 3.27 -3.75 20.85
CA GLN A 368 4.49 -3.09 21.32
C GLN A 368 5.23 -2.42 20.14
N PRO A 369 5.98 -1.33 20.37
CA PRO A 369 6.83 -0.73 19.36
C PRO A 369 7.87 -1.73 18.82
N LEU A 370 7.98 -1.82 17.49
CA LEU A 370 8.97 -2.62 16.78
C LEU A 370 9.97 -1.72 16.07
N GLY A 371 11.24 -2.08 16.08
CA GLY A 371 12.31 -1.28 15.50
C GLY A 371 13.07 -2.08 14.45
N SER A 372 13.28 -1.49 13.28
CA SER A 372 14.21 -1.99 12.27
C SER A 372 15.31 -0.96 12.03
N VAL A 373 16.55 -1.45 11.91
CA VAL A 373 17.64 -0.69 11.27
C VAL A 373 17.87 -1.35 9.93
N THR A 374 17.62 -0.58 8.87
CA THR A 374 17.69 -1.07 7.49
C THR A 374 18.78 -0.33 6.72
N VAL A 375 19.47 -1.04 5.84
CA VAL A 375 20.14 -0.38 4.72
C VAL A 375 19.08 -0.06 3.67
N GLN A 376 18.96 1.22 3.33
CA GLN A 376 18.02 1.77 2.38
C GLN A 376 18.79 2.25 1.15
N PHE A 377 18.37 1.85 -0.04
CA PHE A 377 19.12 2.11 -1.27
C PHE A 377 18.26 2.44 -2.48
N VAL A 378 18.90 3.00 -3.51
CA VAL A 378 18.43 3.06 -4.90
C VAL A 378 19.49 2.47 -5.82
N SER A 379 19.13 1.50 -6.66
CA SER A 379 20.06 0.85 -7.59
C SER A 379 19.37 0.42 -8.88
N HIS A 380 20.09 0.41 -10.00
CA HIS A 380 19.58 -0.17 -11.25
C HIS A 380 19.65 -1.70 -11.22
N ASP A 381 18.75 -2.34 -11.98
CA ASP A 381 18.77 -3.79 -12.16
C ASP A 381 19.56 -4.17 -13.41
N GLU A 382 20.88 -4.35 -13.26
CA GLU A 382 21.80 -4.69 -14.35
C GLU A 382 21.53 -6.10 -14.95
N GLU A 383 20.78 -6.95 -14.25
CA GLU A 383 20.34 -8.26 -14.75
C GLU A 383 19.08 -8.15 -15.63
N TYR A 384 18.42 -6.99 -15.69
CA TYR A 384 17.21 -6.76 -16.49
C TYR A 384 17.51 -6.04 -17.82
N ALA A 385 16.89 -6.52 -18.90
CA ALA A 385 17.12 -5.98 -20.25
C ALA A 385 16.38 -4.65 -20.54
N GLY A 386 15.42 -4.25 -19.69
CA GLY A 386 14.75 -2.94 -19.75
C GLY A 386 15.30 -1.97 -18.70
N ASN A 387 14.82 -0.72 -18.70
CA ASN A 387 15.21 0.22 -17.65
C ASN A 387 14.43 -0.03 -16.35
N ARG A 388 14.92 -0.95 -15.51
CA ARG A 388 14.44 -1.14 -14.14
C ARG A 388 15.40 -0.51 -13.14
N CYS A 389 14.84 0.11 -12.10
CA CYS A 389 15.55 0.38 -10.85
C CYS A 389 14.73 -0.06 -9.64
N PHE A 390 15.41 -0.22 -8.51
CA PHE A 390 14.82 -0.54 -7.21
C PHE A 390 15.01 0.63 -6.24
N PHE A 391 13.98 0.92 -5.44
CA PHE A 391 14.15 1.45 -4.08
C PHE A 391 13.90 0.30 -3.11
N ALA A 392 14.74 0.07 -2.10
CA ALA A 392 14.52 -1.01 -1.16
C ALA A 392 15.07 -0.74 0.24
N ASN A 393 14.55 -1.48 1.22
CA ASN A 393 15.03 -1.56 2.60
C ASN A 393 15.34 -3.03 2.92
N ARG A 394 16.55 -3.30 3.40
CA ARG A 394 16.96 -4.61 3.93
C ARG A 394 17.40 -4.45 5.38
N SER A 395 16.85 -5.22 6.31
CA SER A 395 17.32 -5.20 7.69
C SER A 395 18.79 -5.60 7.78
N VAL A 396 19.55 -4.82 8.53
CA VAL A 396 20.85 -5.21 9.07
C VAL A 396 20.65 -5.59 10.53
N ALA A 397 21.58 -6.32 11.13
CA ALA A 397 21.48 -6.69 12.54
C ALA A 397 21.33 -5.43 13.41
N LEU A 398 20.36 -5.41 14.34
CA LEU A 398 20.21 -4.30 15.29
C LEU A 398 21.43 -4.23 16.22
N PRO A 399 21.83 -3.02 16.65
CA PRO A 399 22.74 -2.89 17.78
C PRO A 399 22.16 -3.55 19.04
N GLU A 400 22.98 -4.19 19.87
CA GLU A 400 22.54 -4.84 21.12
C GLU A 400 22.00 -3.83 22.15
N SER A 401 22.23 -2.54 21.93
CA SER A 401 21.63 -1.44 22.68
C SER A 401 20.17 -1.12 22.29
N SER A 402 19.60 -1.78 21.29
CA SER A 402 18.19 -1.62 20.92
C SER A 402 17.26 -2.14 22.03
N THR A 403 16.33 -1.30 22.47
CA THR A 403 15.21 -1.70 23.35
C THR A 403 14.01 -2.24 22.58
N PHE A 404 14.05 -2.24 21.24
CA PHE A 404 12.96 -2.67 20.38
C PHE A 404 13.18 -4.08 19.84
N GLY A 405 12.09 -4.85 19.69
CA GLY A 405 12.11 -6.15 19.05
C GLY A 405 12.52 -6.04 17.58
N ASN A 406 13.44 -6.90 17.16
CA ASN A 406 13.97 -6.93 15.79
C ASN A 406 12.92 -7.49 14.80
N HIS A 407 12.96 -7.00 13.57
CA HIS A 407 12.19 -7.49 12.44
C HIS A 407 13.12 -7.62 11.23
N ASP A 408 13.22 -8.82 10.64
CA ASP A 408 13.88 -8.94 9.33
C ASP A 408 12.94 -8.34 8.27
N GLU A 409 13.36 -7.24 7.65
CA GLU A 409 12.63 -6.58 6.58
C GLU A 409 13.40 -6.81 5.27
N CYS A 410 12.69 -7.29 4.25
CA CYS A 410 13.19 -7.35 2.88
C CYS A 410 12.05 -6.91 1.95
N ASN A 411 11.94 -5.59 1.77
CA ASN A 411 10.87 -4.95 1.02
C ASN A 411 11.39 -3.79 0.17
N GLY A 412 10.63 -3.42 -0.85
CA GLY A 412 10.99 -2.34 -1.75
C GLY A 412 9.94 -2.12 -2.84
N TYR A 413 10.34 -1.34 -3.83
CA TYR A 413 9.60 -1.04 -5.04
C TYR A 413 10.56 -1.22 -6.21
N ALA A 414 10.20 -2.06 -7.17
CA ALA A 414 10.77 -2.00 -8.51
C ALA A 414 10.03 -0.94 -9.32
N PHE A 415 10.75 -0.28 -10.21
CA PHE A 415 10.23 0.74 -11.11
C PHE A 415 10.73 0.43 -12.51
N GLU A 416 9.82 0.14 -13.43
CA GLU A 416 10.16 -0.22 -14.80
C GLU A 416 9.62 0.85 -15.76
N ASP A 417 10.53 1.59 -16.40
CA ASP A 417 10.14 2.51 -17.47
C ASP A 417 9.70 1.69 -18.68
N THR A 418 8.47 1.92 -19.15
CA THR A 418 7.82 1.09 -20.16
C THR A 418 6.78 1.89 -20.95
N THR A 419 6.39 1.36 -22.10
CA THR A 419 5.37 1.95 -22.98
C THR A 419 4.14 1.07 -22.98
N ARG A 420 2.98 1.62 -22.61
CA ARG A 420 1.69 0.94 -22.73
C ARG A 420 0.87 1.54 -23.87
N ILE A 421 0.01 0.72 -24.48
CA ILE A 421 -1.00 1.21 -25.42
C ILE A 421 -2.22 1.62 -24.58
N ALA A 422 -2.67 2.87 -24.73
CA ALA A 422 -3.88 3.39 -24.10
C ALA A 422 -5.15 2.95 -24.86
N ASN A 423 -6.31 3.15 -24.27
CA ASN A 423 -7.61 2.74 -24.83
C ASN A 423 -7.93 3.40 -26.19
N ASP A 424 -7.30 4.53 -26.51
CA ASP A 424 -7.40 5.23 -27.80
C ASP A 424 -6.35 4.77 -28.85
N GLY A 425 -5.57 3.73 -28.53
CA GLY A 425 -4.54 3.18 -29.39
C GLY A 425 -3.20 3.92 -29.36
N ARG A 426 -3.06 5.04 -28.62
CA ARG A 426 -1.77 5.75 -28.50
C ARG A 426 -0.79 4.97 -27.63
N ALA A 427 0.47 4.98 -28.03
CA ALA A 427 1.58 4.58 -27.17
C ALA A 427 1.85 5.68 -26.12
N VAL A 428 1.87 5.30 -24.85
CA VAL A 428 2.09 6.18 -23.70
C VAL A 428 3.27 5.64 -22.88
N GLU A 429 4.33 6.44 -22.79
CA GLU A 429 5.48 6.16 -21.93
C GLU A 429 5.16 6.47 -20.46
N GLY A 430 5.76 5.74 -19.53
CA GLY A 430 5.59 5.93 -18.10
C GLY A 430 6.27 4.83 -17.29
N CYS A 431 5.97 4.76 -16.00
CA CYS A 431 6.58 3.80 -15.09
C CYS A 431 5.54 2.77 -14.62
N LEU A 432 5.86 1.48 -14.77
CA LEU A 432 5.22 0.41 -14.01
C LEU A 432 5.88 0.33 -12.62
N VAL A 433 5.18 0.81 -11.61
CA VAL A 433 5.59 0.70 -10.20
C VAL A 433 5.17 -0.68 -9.69
N GLN A 434 6.08 -1.38 -9.03
CA GLN A 434 5.84 -2.70 -8.44
C GLN A 434 6.37 -2.77 -6.99
N GLY A 435 5.52 -2.51 -6.01
CA GLY A 435 5.82 -2.69 -4.59
C GLY A 435 5.91 -4.18 -4.24
N VAL A 436 7.00 -4.62 -3.62
CA VAL A 436 7.25 -6.04 -3.31
C VAL A 436 7.88 -6.22 -1.93
N GLY A 437 7.49 -7.28 -1.22
CA GLY A 437 8.15 -7.65 0.03
C GLY A 437 7.79 -9.06 0.51
N GLY A 438 8.76 -9.70 1.16
CA GLY A 438 8.57 -10.93 1.91
C GLY A 438 8.66 -10.66 3.41
N TYR A 439 7.77 -11.27 4.18
CA TYR A 439 7.58 -10.96 5.60
C TYR A 439 7.44 -12.23 6.43
N ASP A 440 8.00 -12.21 7.63
CA ASP A 440 7.85 -13.31 8.59
C ASP A 440 6.51 -13.20 9.34
N SER A 441 5.88 -14.34 9.65
CA SER A 441 4.66 -14.37 10.45
C SER A 441 4.93 -14.14 11.95
N MET A 442 6.20 -14.22 12.39
CA MET A 442 6.63 -14.05 13.77
C MET A 442 5.86 -14.95 14.75
N GLY A 443 5.62 -16.20 14.34
CA GLY A 443 4.91 -17.21 15.13
C GLY A 443 3.38 -17.09 15.11
N ARG A 444 2.80 -16.25 14.24
CA ARG A 444 1.35 -16.23 13.97
C ARG A 444 1.01 -17.15 12.80
N GLN A 445 -0.28 -17.46 12.63
CA GLN A 445 -0.81 -18.07 11.42
C GLN A 445 -0.61 -17.09 10.24
N PRO A 446 0.23 -17.42 9.23
CA PRO A 446 0.52 -16.50 8.13
C PRO A 446 -0.72 -16.22 7.26
N GLU A 447 -1.66 -17.16 7.18
CA GLU A 447 -2.92 -17.05 6.44
C GLU A 447 -3.77 -15.91 7.01
N VAL A 448 -3.94 -15.89 8.33
CA VAL A 448 -4.71 -14.87 9.05
C VAL A 448 -4.01 -13.50 8.94
N LEU A 449 -2.68 -13.46 9.09
CA LEU A 449 -1.91 -12.23 8.99
C LEU A 449 -1.99 -11.63 7.56
N MET A 450 -1.86 -12.46 6.53
CA MET A 450 -2.01 -12.08 5.13
C MET A 450 -3.43 -11.55 4.84
N ALA A 451 -4.46 -12.23 5.33
CA ALA A 451 -5.86 -11.82 5.15
C ALA A 451 -6.19 -10.49 5.84
N GLU A 452 -5.66 -10.21 7.04
CA GLU A 452 -5.83 -8.91 7.69
C GLU A 452 -5.04 -7.79 6.98
N LEU A 453 -3.84 -8.10 6.48
CA LEU A 453 -3.02 -7.12 5.78
C LEU A 453 -3.61 -6.72 4.42
N ALA A 454 -4.16 -7.67 3.66
CA ALA A 454 -4.82 -7.40 2.39
C ALA A 454 -5.92 -6.31 2.52
N LYS A 455 -6.74 -6.39 3.59
CA LYS A 455 -7.81 -5.41 3.88
C LYS A 455 -7.30 -3.97 4.01
N ILE A 456 -6.08 -3.77 4.54
CA ILE A 456 -5.55 -2.43 4.85
C ILE A 456 -4.49 -1.95 3.83
N PHE A 457 -3.92 -2.84 3.02
CA PHE A 457 -2.76 -2.55 2.16
C PHE A 457 -3.05 -1.46 1.12
N SER A 458 -4.26 -1.44 0.56
CA SER A 458 -4.72 -0.40 -0.36
C SER A 458 -4.63 1.01 0.26
N SER A 459 -4.96 1.16 1.55
CA SER A 459 -4.84 2.44 2.26
C SER A 459 -3.39 2.90 2.40
N VAL A 460 -2.44 1.97 2.61
CA VAL A 460 -1.00 2.28 2.74
C VAL A 460 -0.46 2.73 1.39
N VAL A 461 -0.85 2.05 0.32
CA VAL A 461 -0.40 2.34 -1.04
C VAL A 461 -1.00 3.64 -1.60
N LEU A 462 -2.23 4.01 -1.22
CA LEU A 462 -2.77 5.36 -1.50
C LEU A 462 -1.97 6.48 -0.80
N ARG A 463 -1.58 6.29 0.47
CA ARG A 463 -0.72 7.26 1.18
C ARG A 463 0.67 7.35 0.55
N TRP A 464 1.20 6.22 0.06
CA TRP A 464 2.44 6.18 -0.73
C TRP A 464 2.31 6.94 -2.05
N GLU A 465 1.23 6.73 -2.83
CA GLU A 465 1.00 7.39 -4.12
C GLU A 465 0.90 8.91 -3.94
N SER A 466 0.13 9.35 -2.94
CA SER A 466 0.01 10.76 -2.56
C SER A 466 1.36 11.40 -2.18
N LEU A 467 2.25 10.67 -1.51
CA LEU A 467 3.55 11.21 -1.09
C LEU A 467 4.60 11.22 -2.21
N PHE A 468 4.56 10.25 -3.12
CA PHE A 468 5.66 9.98 -4.05
C PHE A 468 5.33 10.21 -5.52
N VAL A 469 4.07 10.22 -5.94
CA VAL A 469 3.69 10.27 -7.36
C VAL A 469 2.79 11.44 -7.70
N ASN A 470 1.86 11.85 -6.84
CA ASN A 470 0.86 12.87 -7.19
C ASN A 470 1.44 14.21 -7.71
N ASP A 471 2.58 14.69 -7.19
CA ASP A 471 3.23 15.92 -7.70
C ASP A 471 3.68 15.85 -9.17
N TYR A 472 3.82 14.64 -9.74
CA TYR A 472 4.14 14.44 -11.16
C TYR A 472 2.89 14.35 -12.04
N ILE A 473 1.70 14.20 -11.43
CA ILE A 473 0.43 14.03 -12.13
C ILE A 473 -0.20 15.41 -12.33
N THR A 474 -0.05 15.95 -13.52
CA THR A 474 -0.75 17.15 -13.99
C THR A 474 -2.26 16.94 -13.95
N GLU A 475 -3.00 17.83 -13.27
CA GLU A 475 -4.45 17.71 -13.06
C GLU A 475 -5.22 17.48 -14.39
N ASP A 476 -4.81 18.18 -15.46
CA ASP A 476 -5.39 18.10 -16.80
C ASP A 476 -5.18 16.76 -17.54
N ASP A 477 -4.10 16.00 -17.26
CA ASP A 477 -3.74 14.78 -18.00
C ASP A 477 -4.43 13.50 -17.47
N THR A 478 -5.13 13.60 -16.34
CA THR A 478 -5.57 12.43 -15.57
C THR A 478 -6.73 11.65 -16.17
N GLY A 479 -7.71 12.34 -16.75
CA GLY A 479 -9.05 11.77 -16.96
C GLY A 479 -9.82 11.44 -15.67
N LEU A 480 -9.24 11.63 -14.48
CA LEU A 480 -9.80 11.25 -13.17
C LEU A 480 -10.93 12.18 -12.68
N ALA A 481 -11.51 12.97 -13.58
CA ALA A 481 -12.85 13.52 -13.38
C ALA A 481 -13.87 12.39 -13.21
N ASP A 482 -13.71 11.31 -13.99
CA ASP A 482 -14.61 10.16 -14.03
C ASP A 482 -13.90 8.92 -13.42
N ILE A 483 -13.74 8.92 -12.09
CA ILE A 483 -13.45 7.69 -11.34
C ILE A 483 -14.74 6.88 -11.25
N GLU A 484 -15.11 6.22 -12.34
CA GLU A 484 -16.07 5.11 -12.27
C GLU A 484 -15.44 3.98 -11.46
N PHE A 485 -16.07 3.63 -10.35
CA PHE A 485 -15.69 2.48 -9.55
C PHE A 485 -16.22 1.22 -10.22
N ASP A 486 -15.47 0.71 -11.18
CA ASP A 486 -15.74 -0.61 -11.76
C ASP A 486 -15.60 -1.69 -10.67
N PHE A 487 -16.70 -2.38 -10.40
CA PHE A 487 -16.89 -3.27 -9.25
C PHE A 487 -17.34 -4.68 -9.64
N GLU A 488 -17.41 -5.00 -10.94
CA GLU A 488 -17.73 -6.34 -11.45
C GLU A 488 -16.47 -7.23 -11.54
N ALA A 489 -15.88 -7.52 -10.38
CA ALA A 489 -14.78 -8.47 -10.16
C ALA A 489 -14.85 -9.09 -8.76
#